data_AF-A0A2N9IZA0-F1
#
_entry.id   AF-A0A2N9IZA0-F1
#
_cell.length_a   1.000
_cell.length_b   1.000
_cell.length_c   1.000
_cell.angle_alpha   90.00
_cell.angle_beta   90.00
_cell.angle_gamma   90.00
#
_symmetry.space_group_name_H-M   'P 1'
#
loop_
_entity.id
_entity.type
_entity.pdbx_description
1 polymer ?
#
loop_
_entity_poly.entity_id
_entity_poly.type
_entity_poly.pdbx_seq_one_letter_code
_entity_poly.pdbx_strand_id
1 'polypeptide(L)'
;MSTISAANKRWRLAFISIYCSRALLSFFKDSLIEKKTAKVPKPDNRFKIDQTTLTELVKEKNADKLQNFGGVDGVASTLGTSVECWIHGDVADITRRHEAFGSNTYKRPPTKSFFYFVVEDFKDLTILICLVSAASSLTFGIKKHGIIKEGWYEGGRLLVALFLVVVISAISNLWQSRQLTKLSEICNVKD
;
A
#
# COMPACT_ATOMS: atom_id res chain seq x y z
N MET A 1 14.73 11.89 -46.76
CA MET A 1 13.89 12.52 -45.71
C MET A 1 12.56 11.77 -45.68
N SER A 2 12.49 10.66 -44.95
CA SER A 2 11.44 9.63 -45.10
C SER A 2 10.17 9.96 -44.29
N THR A 3 9.07 10.17 -44.99
CA THR A 3 7.71 10.32 -44.46
C THR A 3 7.23 9.00 -43.87
N ILE A 4 7.28 8.87 -42.55
CA ILE A 4 6.72 7.70 -41.84
C ILE A 4 5.20 7.69 -42.04
N SER A 5 4.74 6.73 -42.84
CA SER A 5 3.33 6.50 -43.19
C SER A 5 2.42 6.45 -41.96
N ALA A 6 1.23 7.05 -42.06
CA ALA A 6 0.22 7.11 -41.00
C ALA A 6 -0.15 5.73 -40.43
N ALA A 7 0.00 4.66 -41.22
CA ALA A 7 -0.19 3.28 -40.77
C ALA A 7 0.76 2.90 -39.62
N ASN A 8 2.03 3.28 -39.70
CA ASN A 8 3.04 2.95 -38.68
C ASN A 8 2.76 3.63 -37.34
N LYS A 9 2.10 4.80 -37.35
CA LYS A 9 1.65 5.48 -36.12
C LYS A 9 0.49 4.74 -35.45
N ARG A 10 -0.47 4.25 -36.24
CA ARG A 10 -1.63 3.48 -35.73
C ARG A 10 -1.19 2.16 -35.11
N TRP A 11 -0.25 1.45 -35.75
CA TRP A 11 0.32 0.21 -35.21
C TRP A 11 1.12 0.44 -33.93
N ARG A 12 1.91 1.52 -33.84
CA ARG A 12 2.62 1.88 -32.61
C ARG A 12 1.68 2.19 -31.44
N LEU A 13 0.58 2.91 -31.69
CA LEU A 13 -0.43 3.20 -30.67
C LEU A 13 -1.12 1.94 -30.16
N ALA A 14 -1.50 1.02 -31.07
CA ALA A 14 -2.06 -0.26 -30.70
C ALA A 14 -1.09 -1.08 -29.84
N PHE A 15 0.20 -1.10 -30.20
CA PHE A 15 1.22 -1.83 -29.46
C PHE A 15 1.44 -1.26 -28.05
N ILE A 16 1.51 0.07 -27.92
CA ILE A 16 1.62 0.75 -26.62
C ILE A 16 0.37 0.47 -25.77
N SER A 17 -0.82 0.54 -26.37
CA SER A 17 -2.08 0.24 -25.68
C SER A 17 -2.08 -1.19 -25.11
N ILE A 18 -1.74 -2.19 -25.92
CA ILE A 18 -1.68 -3.60 -25.50
C ILE A 18 -0.63 -3.81 -24.41
N TYR A 19 0.55 -3.19 -24.55
CA TYR A 19 1.63 -3.30 -23.57
C TYR A 19 1.22 -2.68 -22.23
N CYS A 20 0.64 -1.47 -22.25
CA CYS A 20 0.13 -0.80 -21.06
C CYS A 20 -1.00 -1.60 -20.40
N SER A 21 -1.91 -2.20 -21.17
CA SER A 21 -2.96 -3.08 -20.62
C SER A 21 -2.37 -4.29 -19.92
N ARG A 22 -1.38 -4.97 -20.52
CA ARG A 22 -0.72 -6.13 -19.92
C ARG A 22 0.05 -5.78 -18.65
N ALA A 23 0.80 -4.69 -18.68
CA ALA A 23 1.55 -4.20 -17.52
C ALA A 23 0.62 -3.81 -16.37
N LEU A 24 -0.48 -3.10 -16.65
CA LEU A 24 -1.49 -2.79 -15.64
C LEU A 24 -2.13 -4.07 -15.07
N LEU A 25 -2.45 -5.06 -15.92
CA LEU A 25 -3.04 -6.32 -15.48
C LEU A 25 -2.11 -7.10 -14.54
N SER A 26 -0.79 -7.11 -14.78
CA SER A 26 0.17 -7.76 -13.87
C SER A 26 0.26 -7.05 -12.52
N PHE A 27 0.27 -5.71 -12.51
CA PHE A 27 0.24 -4.94 -11.25
C PHE A 27 -1.02 -5.23 -10.42
N PHE A 28 -2.19 -5.36 -11.06
CA PHE A 28 -3.43 -5.75 -10.35
C PHE A 28 -3.40 -7.20 -9.88
N LYS A 29 -2.82 -8.12 -10.66
CA LYS A 29 -2.70 -9.53 -10.28
C LYS A 29 -1.81 -9.71 -9.05
N ASP A 30 -0.69 -9.00 -8.97
CA ASP A 30 0.21 -9.05 -7.80
C ASP A 30 -0.46 -8.50 -6.53
N SER A 31 -1.22 -7.41 -6.64
CA SER A 31 -2.02 -6.85 -5.54
C SER A 31 -3.09 -7.83 -5.01
N LEU A 32 -3.71 -8.61 -5.91
CA LEU A 32 -4.68 -9.64 -5.54
C LEU A 32 -4.03 -10.90 -4.94
N ILE A 33 -2.82 -11.24 -5.38
CA ILE A 33 -2.06 -12.39 -4.85
C ILE A 33 -1.57 -12.06 -3.43
N GLU A 34 -1.09 -10.84 -3.16
CA GLU A 34 -0.64 -10.42 -1.82
C GLU A 34 -1.78 -10.46 -0.78
N LYS A 35 -3.01 -10.12 -1.19
CA LYS A 35 -4.20 -10.26 -0.32
C LYS A 35 -4.62 -11.72 -0.06
N LYS A 36 -4.25 -12.66 -0.93
CA LYS A 36 -4.63 -14.09 -0.79
C LYS A 36 -3.63 -14.93 -0.02
N THR A 37 -2.39 -14.46 0.17
CA THR A 37 -1.33 -15.22 0.88
C THR A 37 -1.19 -14.86 2.36
N ALA A 38 -2.23 -14.30 2.99
CA ALA A 38 -2.33 -14.38 4.44
C ALA A 38 -2.60 -15.84 4.81
N LYS A 39 -1.53 -16.60 5.11
CA LYS A 39 -1.63 -17.94 5.70
C LYS A 39 -2.61 -17.87 6.87
N VAL A 40 -3.77 -18.48 6.70
CA VAL A 40 -4.69 -18.74 7.81
C VAL A 40 -3.96 -19.69 8.76
N PRO A 41 -3.81 -19.34 10.05
CA PRO A 41 -3.24 -20.25 11.05
C PRO A 41 -4.01 -21.56 11.00
N LYS A 42 -3.30 -22.68 10.94
CA LYS A 42 -3.95 -23.99 10.98
C LYS A 42 -4.37 -24.23 12.43
N PRO A 43 -5.66 -24.45 12.73
CA PRO A 43 -6.09 -24.68 14.09
C PRO A 43 -5.46 -25.98 14.62
N ASP A 44 -4.58 -25.88 15.62
CA ASP A 44 -4.09 -27.02 16.38
C ASP A 44 -5.07 -27.29 17.52
N ASN A 45 -5.72 -28.46 17.53
CA ASN A 45 -6.73 -28.89 18.50
C ASN A 45 -6.20 -29.02 19.95
N ARG A 46 -4.93 -28.71 20.20
CA ARG A 46 -4.30 -28.79 21.53
C ARG A 46 -4.34 -27.49 22.32
N PHE A 47 -4.55 -26.35 21.68
CA PHE A 47 -4.89 -25.11 22.39
C PHE A 47 -6.40 -25.00 22.47
N LYS A 48 -6.93 -24.80 23.69
CA LYS A 48 -8.38 -24.71 23.91
C LYS A 48 -8.96 -23.36 23.46
N ILE A 49 -8.12 -22.43 23.03
CA ILE A 49 -8.51 -21.07 22.68
C ILE A 49 -7.93 -20.69 21.32
N ASP A 50 -8.75 -20.04 20.48
CA ASP A 50 -8.35 -19.57 19.16
C ASP A 50 -7.77 -18.14 19.22
N GLN A 51 -6.95 -17.79 18.24
CA GLN A 51 -6.36 -16.45 18.11
C GLN A 51 -7.44 -15.36 18.04
N THR A 52 -8.55 -15.64 17.36
CA THR A 52 -9.64 -14.66 17.19
C THR A 52 -10.31 -14.32 18.51
N THR A 53 -10.56 -15.32 19.36
CA THR A 53 -11.15 -15.16 20.69
C THR A 53 -10.24 -14.35 21.62
N LEU A 54 -8.93 -14.63 21.62
CA LEU A 54 -7.95 -13.82 22.37
C LEU A 54 -7.91 -12.37 21.90
N THR A 55 -7.96 -12.16 20.59
CA THR A 55 -7.94 -10.81 19.99
C THR A 55 -9.21 -10.02 20.37
N GLU A 56 -10.37 -10.67 20.34
CA GLU A 56 -11.64 -10.06 20.76
C GLU A 56 -11.60 -9.67 22.24
N LEU A 57 -11.10 -10.58 23.10
CA LEU A 57 -11.02 -10.35 24.54
C LEU A 57 -10.13 -9.14 24.89
N VAL A 58 -8.96 -9.03 24.25
CA VAL A 58 -8.04 -7.89 24.43
C VAL A 58 -8.66 -6.60 23.87
N LYS A 59 -9.35 -6.68 22.73
CA LYS A 59 -9.96 -5.51 22.08
C LYS A 59 -11.11 -4.93 22.89
N GLU A 60 -11.93 -5.78 23.50
CA GLU A 60 -13.07 -5.34 24.29
C GLU A 60 -12.73 -4.90 25.70
N LYS A 61 -11.54 -5.27 26.22
CA LYS A 61 -11.09 -4.95 27.59
C LYS A 61 -12.15 -5.23 28.66
N ASN A 62 -12.93 -6.28 28.47
CA ASN A 62 -14.06 -6.61 29.33
C ASN A 62 -13.64 -7.60 30.41
N ALA A 63 -13.63 -7.14 31.68
CA ALA A 63 -13.23 -7.95 32.83
C ALA A 63 -14.19 -9.12 33.10
N ASP A 64 -15.49 -8.96 32.83
CA ASP A 64 -16.49 -10.00 33.03
C ASP A 64 -16.29 -11.15 32.02
N LYS A 65 -15.98 -10.82 30.76
CA LYS A 65 -15.60 -11.84 29.76
C LYS A 65 -14.33 -12.57 30.20
N LEU A 66 -13.31 -11.87 30.67
CA LEU A 66 -12.08 -12.49 31.18
C LEU A 66 -12.36 -13.42 32.37
N GLN A 67 -13.26 -13.03 33.27
CA GLN A 67 -13.63 -13.84 34.43
C GLN A 67 -14.40 -15.11 34.01
N ASN A 68 -15.26 -15.02 32.99
CA ASN A 68 -15.90 -16.20 32.38
C ASN A 68 -14.90 -17.18 31.74
N PHE A 69 -13.72 -16.70 31.32
CA PHE A 69 -12.61 -17.54 30.85
C PHE A 69 -11.80 -18.19 31.99
N GLY A 70 -12.21 -18.02 33.25
CA GLY A 70 -11.48 -18.50 34.42
C GLY A 70 -10.40 -17.54 34.91
N GLY A 71 -10.48 -16.25 34.51
CA GLY A 71 -9.53 -15.23 34.91
C GLY A 71 -8.14 -15.42 34.31
N VAL A 72 -7.13 -14.87 34.98
CA VAL A 72 -5.73 -14.92 34.52
C VAL A 72 -5.22 -16.37 34.45
N ASP A 73 -5.54 -17.18 35.46
CA ASP A 73 -5.13 -18.60 35.51
C ASP A 73 -5.82 -19.46 34.44
N GLY A 74 -7.09 -19.17 34.13
CA GLY A 74 -7.82 -19.82 33.05
C GLY A 74 -7.22 -19.50 31.68
N VAL A 75 -6.84 -18.25 31.45
CA VAL A 75 -6.12 -17.84 30.22
C VAL A 75 -4.75 -18.50 30.16
N ALA A 76 -3.96 -18.48 31.24
CA ALA A 76 -2.64 -19.13 31.26
C ALA A 76 -2.74 -20.64 30.95
N SER A 77 -3.70 -21.32 31.57
CA SER A 77 -3.95 -22.75 31.39
C SER A 77 -4.42 -23.09 29.96
N THR A 78 -5.26 -22.25 29.36
CA THR A 78 -5.75 -22.45 27.99
C THR A 78 -4.67 -22.22 26.92
N LEU A 79 -3.70 -21.34 27.18
CA LEU A 79 -2.50 -21.17 26.37
C LEU A 79 -1.42 -22.23 26.62
N GLY A 80 -1.62 -23.14 27.58
CA GLY A 80 -0.63 -24.14 27.97
C GLY A 80 0.63 -23.51 28.57
N THR A 81 0.44 -22.46 29.38
CA THR A 81 1.49 -21.70 30.05
C THR A 81 1.22 -21.66 31.55
N SER A 82 2.26 -21.57 32.37
CA SER A 82 2.12 -21.35 33.80
C SER A 82 2.40 -19.88 34.12
N VAL A 83 1.61 -19.28 35.01
CA VAL A 83 1.82 -17.91 35.49
C VAL A 83 3.16 -17.77 36.22
N GLU A 84 3.62 -18.84 36.86
CA GLU A 84 4.87 -18.86 37.65
C GLU A 84 6.07 -19.36 36.83
N CYS A 85 5.87 -20.40 36.01
CA CYS A 85 6.96 -21.09 35.31
C CYS A 85 7.09 -20.69 33.82
N TRP A 86 6.32 -19.72 33.35
CA TRP A 86 6.32 -19.25 31.97
C TRP A 86 6.20 -20.40 30.95
N ILE A 87 6.85 -20.24 29.80
CA ILE A 87 6.92 -21.25 28.73
C ILE A 87 8.24 -21.99 28.80
N HIS A 88 8.25 -23.26 28.39
CA HIS A 88 9.46 -24.09 28.45
C HIS A 88 10.57 -23.63 27.49
N GLY A 89 10.23 -22.81 26.47
CA GLY A 89 11.19 -22.16 25.59
C GLY A 89 11.91 -23.09 24.60
N ASP A 90 11.50 -24.36 24.50
CA ASP A 90 12.06 -25.29 23.52
C ASP A 90 11.70 -24.89 22.08
N VAL A 91 12.59 -25.19 21.12
CA VAL A 91 12.41 -24.83 19.71
C VAL A 91 11.15 -25.47 19.14
N ALA A 92 10.79 -26.68 19.57
CA ALA A 92 9.55 -27.33 19.16
C ALA A 92 8.30 -26.65 19.75
N ASP A 93 8.37 -26.18 21.00
CA ASP A 93 7.29 -25.44 21.67
C ASP A 93 7.07 -24.06 21.03
N ILE A 94 8.15 -23.36 20.70
CA ILE A 94 8.11 -22.06 20.01
C ILE A 94 7.53 -22.22 18.59
N THR A 95 8.03 -23.19 17.82
CA THR A 95 7.54 -23.46 16.46
C THR A 95 6.06 -23.79 16.47
N ARG A 96 5.61 -24.63 17.41
CA ARG A 96 4.20 -24.97 17.59
C ARG A 96 3.34 -23.75 17.90
N ARG A 97 3.76 -22.88 18.81
CA ARG A 97 3.00 -21.65 19.12
C ARG A 97 2.94 -20.72 17.91
N HIS A 98 4.00 -20.65 17.12
CA HIS A 98 4.03 -19.88 15.87
C HIS A 98 3.05 -20.42 14.83
N GLU A 99 2.89 -21.74 14.74
CA GLU A 99 1.90 -22.36 13.85
C GLU A 99 0.45 -22.10 14.28
N ALA A 100 0.18 -22.14 15.59
CA ALA A 100 -1.17 -21.96 16.14
C ALA A 100 -1.62 -20.49 16.20
N PHE A 101 -0.75 -19.58 16.63
CA PHE A 101 -1.08 -18.17 16.86
C PHE A 101 -0.46 -17.21 15.84
N GLY A 102 0.43 -17.71 14.97
CA GLY A 102 1.17 -16.87 14.03
C GLY A 102 2.36 -16.15 14.67
N SER A 103 3.04 -15.35 13.85
CA SER A 103 4.16 -14.51 14.30
C SER A 103 3.65 -13.27 15.03
N ASN A 104 4.22 -12.95 16.20
CA ASN A 104 4.05 -11.64 16.83
C ASN A 104 4.89 -10.56 16.10
N THR A 105 4.71 -10.48 14.79
CA THR A 105 5.40 -9.51 13.95
C THR A 105 4.35 -8.69 13.25
N TYR A 106 4.31 -7.41 13.58
CA TYR A 106 3.42 -6.46 12.91
C TYR A 106 3.68 -6.53 11.41
N LYS A 107 2.65 -6.85 10.62
CA LYS A 107 2.75 -6.81 9.16
C LYS A 107 2.99 -5.36 8.77
N ARG A 108 4.26 -5.02 8.50
CA ARG A 108 4.61 -3.73 7.93
C ARG A 108 3.88 -3.63 6.59
N PRO A 109 3.09 -2.57 6.34
CA PRO A 109 2.56 -2.35 5.01
C PRO A 109 3.74 -2.31 4.03
N PRO A 110 3.62 -2.94 2.85
CA PRO A 110 4.70 -2.96 1.86
C PRO A 110 5.15 -1.53 1.62
N THR A 111 6.48 -1.31 1.55
CA THR A 111 7.06 0.01 1.33
C THR A 111 6.56 0.55 0.00
N LYS A 112 5.54 1.42 0.05
CA LYS A 112 4.98 2.06 -1.14
C LYS A 112 6.09 2.88 -1.80
N SER A 113 6.35 2.61 -3.08
CA SER A 113 7.38 3.31 -3.84
C SER A 113 7.02 4.79 -4.05
N PHE A 114 8.03 5.66 -4.23
CA PHE A 114 7.85 7.06 -4.61
C PHE A 114 6.84 7.21 -5.75
N PHE A 115 6.97 6.37 -6.78
CA PHE A 115 6.09 6.39 -7.96
C PHE A 115 4.64 6.00 -7.64
N TYR A 116 4.43 5.16 -6.63
CA TYR A 116 3.08 4.79 -6.20
C TYR A 116 2.35 6.02 -5.62
N PHE A 117 3.01 6.80 -4.76
CA PHE A 117 2.44 8.04 -4.23
C PHE A 117 2.21 9.06 -5.33
N VAL A 118 3.18 9.24 -6.23
CA VAL A 118 3.04 10.13 -7.38
C VAL A 118 1.82 9.75 -8.22
N VAL A 119 1.66 8.46 -8.58
CA VAL A 119 0.53 7.99 -9.40
C VAL A 119 -0.81 8.05 -8.66
N GLU A 120 -0.83 7.82 -7.34
CA GLU A 120 -2.04 7.98 -6.52
C GLU A 120 -2.46 9.46 -6.45
N ASP A 121 -1.51 10.37 -6.20
CA ASP A 121 -1.74 11.82 -6.12
C ASP A 121 -2.07 12.45 -7.49
N PHE A 122 -1.63 11.83 -8.58
CA PHE A 122 -2.01 12.21 -9.94
C PHE A 122 -3.51 11.93 -10.23
N LYS A 123 -4.18 11.00 -9.54
CA LYS A 123 -5.58 10.64 -9.86
C LYS A 123 -6.59 11.74 -9.54
N ASP A 124 -6.27 12.63 -8.61
CA ASP A 124 -7.14 13.72 -8.22
C ASP A 124 -6.95 14.95 -9.13
N LEU A 125 -8.01 15.76 -9.24
CA LEU A 125 -8.24 17.06 -9.92
C LEU A 125 -7.13 17.70 -10.79
N THR A 126 -5.86 17.60 -10.40
CA THR A 126 -4.65 18.00 -11.11
C THR A 126 -4.51 17.37 -12.50
N ILE A 127 -4.73 16.06 -12.70
CA ILE A 127 -4.68 15.46 -14.08
C ILE A 127 -5.76 16.07 -14.97
N LEU A 128 -6.97 16.28 -14.44
CA LEU A 128 -8.11 16.80 -15.19
C LEU A 128 -7.86 18.24 -15.65
N ILE A 129 -7.38 19.10 -14.75
CA ILE A 129 -7.03 20.49 -15.07
C ILE A 129 -5.84 20.55 -16.05
N CYS A 130 -4.87 19.64 -15.91
CA CYS A 130 -3.72 19.55 -16.81
C CYS A 130 -4.11 19.11 -18.22
N LEU A 131 -5.07 18.17 -18.35
CA LEU A 131 -5.58 17.71 -19.64
C LEU A 131 -6.36 18.81 -20.38
N VAL A 132 -7.25 19.51 -19.67
CA VAL A 132 -8.04 20.63 -20.21
C VAL A 132 -7.12 21.79 -20.61
N SER A 133 -6.11 22.07 -19.80
CA SER A 133 -5.06 23.05 -20.07
C SER A 133 -4.23 22.69 -21.31
N ALA A 134 -3.72 21.46 -21.40
CA ALA A 134 -2.92 21.00 -22.54
C ALA A 134 -3.73 21.05 -23.84
N ALA A 135 -4.99 20.63 -23.81
CA ALA A 135 -5.91 20.72 -24.94
C ALA A 135 -6.17 22.17 -25.35
N SER A 136 -6.38 23.06 -24.38
CA SER A 136 -6.58 24.49 -24.62
C SER A 136 -5.33 25.16 -25.19
N SER A 137 -4.16 24.90 -24.61
CA SER A 137 -2.87 25.46 -25.05
C SER A 137 -2.48 24.96 -26.44
N LEU A 138 -2.74 23.70 -26.77
CA LEU A 138 -2.52 23.15 -28.10
C LEU A 138 -3.45 23.81 -29.14
N THR A 139 -4.72 23.99 -28.78
CA THR A 139 -5.73 24.62 -29.66
C THR A 139 -5.42 26.10 -29.91
N PHE A 140 -5.04 26.85 -28.87
CA PHE A 140 -4.68 28.26 -28.99
C PHE A 140 -3.32 28.46 -29.66
N GLY A 141 -2.34 27.61 -29.36
CA GLY A 141 -0.99 27.67 -29.94
C GLY A 141 -0.97 27.41 -31.43
N ILE A 142 -1.75 26.43 -31.92
CA ILE A 142 -1.88 26.15 -33.36
C ILE A 142 -2.61 27.29 -34.08
N LYS A 143 -3.57 27.95 -33.43
CA LYS A 143 -4.41 28.98 -34.05
C LYS A 143 -3.75 30.36 -34.14
N LYS A 144 -2.85 30.71 -33.21
CA LYS A 144 -2.30 32.08 -33.15
C LYS A 144 -1.01 32.28 -33.93
N HIS A 145 0.01 31.44 -33.79
CA HIS A 145 1.32 31.63 -34.43
C HIS A 145 1.87 30.25 -34.80
N GLY A 146 2.31 30.05 -36.04
CA GLY A 146 2.88 28.78 -36.48
C GLY A 146 3.90 28.19 -35.50
N ILE A 147 3.95 26.85 -35.46
CA ILE A 147 4.50 25.92 -34.45
C ILE A 147 5.87 26.28 -33.81
N ILE A 148 6.67 27.19 -34.39
CA ILE A 148 8.13 27.16 -34.26
C ILE A 148 8.74 28.29 -33.41
N LYS A 149 8.07 29.41 -33.08
CA LYS A 149 8.79 30.53 -32.40
C LYS A 149 8.27 31.02 -31.04
N GLU A 150 6.97 31.11 -30.76
CA GLU A 150 6.51 31.71 -29.48
C GLU A 150 5.39 30.95 -28.75
N GLY A 151 4.68 30.03 -29.39
CA GLY A 151 3.49 29.39 -28.80
C GLY A 151 3.77 28.37 -27.69
N TRP A 152 4.98 27.82 -27.61
CA TRP A 152 5.31 26.77 -26.64
C TRP A 152 5.59 27.30 -25.23
N TYR A 153 6.02 28.56 -25.09
CA TYR A 153 6.37 29.14 -23.79
C TYR A 153 5.15 29.30 -22.87
N GLU A 154 4.02 29.68 -23.44
CA GLU A 154 2.76 29.90 -22.71
C GLU A 154 2.13 28.58 -22.23
N GLY A 155 2.27 27.50 -23.00
CA GLY A 155 1.88 26.15 -22.57
C GLY A 155 2.91 25.50 -21.63
N GLY A 156 4.20 25.70 -21.89
CA GLY A 156 5.30 25.16 -21.10
C GLY A 156 5.33 25.70 -19.68
N ARG A 157 5.01 26.99 -19.46
CA ARG A 157 4.95 27.60 -18.13
C ARG A 157 3.94 26.90 -17.22
N LEU A 158 2.78 26.54 -17.76
CA LEU A 158 1.72 25.87 -17.02
C LEU A 158 2.07 24.40 -16.73
N LEU A 159 2.75 23.71 -17.65
CA LEU A 159 3.27 22.36 -17.41
C LEU A 159 4.32 22.33 -16.30
N VAL A 160 5.26 23.28 -16.30
CA VAL A 160 6.32 23.38 -15.27
C VAL A 160 5.71 23.66 -13.89
N ALA A 161 4.75 24.58 -13.80
CA ALA A 161 4.05 24.88 -12.55
C ALA A 161 3.32 23.65 -11.99
N LEU A 162 2.62 22.90 -12.85
CA LEU A 162 1.91 21.68 -12.43
C LEU A 162 2.87 20.56 -12.03
N PHE A 163 3.97 20.38 -12.75
CA PHE A 163 5.01 19.42 -12.39
C PHE A 163 5.58 19.73 -10.99
N LEU A 164 5.88 20.99 -10.71
CA LEU A 164 6.43 21.40 -9.42
C LEU A 164 5.45 21.14 -8.27
N VAL A 165 4.16 21.45 -8.46
CA VAL A 165 3.12 21.17 -7.47
C VAL A 165 3.02 19.67 -7.18
N VAL A 166 3.04 18.81 -8.20
CA VAL A 166 3.01 17.35 -8.02
C VAL A 166 4.25 16.84 -7.27
N VAL A 167 5.43 17.34 -7.63
CA VAL A 167 6.68 16.97 -6.95
C VAL A 167 6.64 17.37 -5.48
N ILE A 168 6.19 18.59 -5.16
CA ILE A 168 6.05 19.07 -3.77
C ILE A 168 5.04 18.22 -3.00
N SER A 169 3.88 17.92 -3.58
CA SER A 169 2.86 17.07 -2.96
C SER A 169 3.39 15.66 -2.69
N ALA A 170 4.03 15.03 -3.67
CA ALA A 170 4.62 13.70 -3.50
C ALA A 170 5.71 13.68 -2.42
N ILE A 171 6.59 14.70 -2.40
CA ILE A 171 7.62 14.83 -1.36
C ILE A 171 6.97 14.96 0.01
N SER A 172 5.96 15.83 0.16
CA SER A 172 5.25 16.04 1.42
C SER A 172 4.62 14.73 1.93
N ASN A 173 3.89 14.04 1.07
CA ASN A 173 3.21 12.78 1.39
C ASN A 173 4.20 11.68 1.81
N LEU A 174 5.34 11.59 1.13
CA LEU A 174 6.42 10.67 1.48
C LEU A 174 7.09 11.01 2.81
N TRP A 175 7.32 12.29 3.07
CA TRP A 175 7.90 12.73 4.33
C TRP A 175 6.97 12.40 5.50
N GLN A 176 5.67 12.66 5.34
CA GLN A 176 4.65 12.37 6.34
C GLN A 176 4.51 10.86 6.59
N SER A 177 4.51 10.03 5.54
CA SER A 177 4.51 8.58 5.66
C SER A 177 5.74 8.04 6.41
N ARG A 178 6.92 8.62 6.18
CA ARG A 178 8.14 8.27 6.92
C ARG A 178 8.05 8.65 8.39
N GLN A 179 7.48 9.81 8.73
CA GLN A 179 7.30 10.23 10.12
C GLN A 179 6.32 9.32 10.86
N LEU A 180 5.19 8.96 10.24
CA LEU A 180 4.25 7.98 10.81
C LEU A 180 4.92 6.63 11.08
N THR A 181 5.75 6.16 10.14
CA THR A 181 6.49 4.90 10.31
C THR A 181 7.41 4.96 11.52
N LYS A 182 8.18 6.05 11.69
CA LYS A 182 9.03 6.26 12.87
C LYS A 182 8.24 6.26 14.17
N LEU A 183 7.09 6.93 14.21
CA LEU A 183 6.22 6.96 15.39
C LEU A 183 5.70 5.57 15.74
N SER A 184 5.27 4.79 14.74
CA SER A 184 4.80 3.41 14.97
C SER A 184 5.91 2.49 15.49
N GLU A 185 7.15 2.68 15.01
CA GLU A 185 8.30 1.89 15.46
C GLU A 185 8.70 2.23 16.90
N ILE A 186 8.69 3.51 17.27
CA ILE A 186 8.96 3.95 18.65
C ILE A 186 7.87 3.47 19.62
N CYS A 187 6.60 3.54 19.21
CA CYS A 187 5.49 3.06 20.04
C CYS A 187 5.56 1.54 20.27
N ASN A 188 5.91 0.78 19.22
CA ASN A 188 6.03 -0.67 19.29
C ASN A 188 7.28 -1.19 20.05
N VAL A 189 8.27 -0.33 20.33
CA VAL A 189 9.45 -0.68 21.14
C VAL A 189 9.20 -0.42 22.64
N LYS A 190 8.15 0.33 22.98
CA LYS A 190 7.85 0.75 24.35
C LYS A 190 6.75 -0.08 25.04
N ASP A 191 6.08 -0.96 24.29
CA ASP A 191 5.16 -1.98 24.77
C ASP A 191 5.87 -3.33 24.91
#